data_AF-A0A9D6ESH1-F1
#
_entry.id   AF-A0A9D6ESH1-F1
#
_cell.length_a   1.000
_cell.length_b   1.000
_cell.length_c   1.000
_cell.angle_alpha   90.00
_cell.angle_beta   90.00
_cell.angle_gamma   90.00
#
_symmetry.space_group_name_H-M   'P 1'
#
loop_
_entity.id
_entity.type
_entity.pdbx_description
1 polymer ?
#
loop_
_entity_poly.entity_id
_entity_poly.type
_entity_poly.pdbx_seq_one_letter_code
_entity_poly.pdbx_strand_id
1 'polypeptide(L)'
;MKNWARVVLAAAIVALLALTGCASRGSVRQLGSEVAALKEQVTELRKAQDASTRELAKTVGELKALDGQLAKATQGEKTGEQQVARLEARLGETEEAVRGMRASLDGLSRELVRQATPPPLREKRPEAKAAEPSPSAAGSGPAEQLYATALASFRAREHGQAVLEFTDFITRYPQHPLVANAQFWIAEAYYLQRDYRQALAEYEKVAERNSKSGKVPDALLKIGLCLRALNDPARARETWQQLVQVYPDSDAARQARTLIGARAVPVRRAR
;
A
#
# COMPACT_ATOMS: atom_id res chain seq x y z
N MET A 1 82.37 -55.40 50.45
CA MET A 1 82.00 -54.84 49.13
C MET A 1 80.62 -55.27 48.61
N LYS A 2 80.16 -56.52 48.82
CA LYS A 2 78.85 -57.01 48.32
C LYS A 2 77.60 -56.25 48.82
N ASN A 3 77.61 -55.74 50.05
CA ASN A 3 76.46 -55.03 50.63
C ASN A 3 76.29 -53.63 50.06
N TRP A 4 77.39 -52.97 49.67
CA TRP A 4 77.35 -51.61 49.13
C TRP A 4 76.73 -51.57 47.72
N ALA A 5 77.04 -52.56 46.88
CA ALA A 5 76.42 -52.70 45.56
C ALA A 5 74.89 -52.91 45.62
N ARG A 6 74.39 -53.62 46.63
CA ARG A 6 72.94 -53.83 46.84
C ARG A 6 72.22 -52.56 47.27
N VAL A 7 72.86 -51.74 48.11
CA VAL A 7 72.30 -50.45 48.54
C VAL A 7 72.25 -49.45 47.38
N VAL A 8 73.30 -49.40 46.56
CA VAL A 8 73.33 -48.52 45.37
C VAL A 8 72.29 -48.96 44.33
N LEU A 9 72.12 -50.27 44.10
CA LEU A 9 71.10 -50.79 43.18
C LEU A 9 69.68 -50.51 43.67
N ALA A 10 69.40 -50.68 44.97
CA ALA A 10 68.09 -50.38 45.55
C ALA A 10 67.76 -48.89 45.47
N ALA A 11 68.74 -48.01 45.73
CA ALA A 11 68.56 -46.56 45.61
C ALA A 11 68.30 -46.14 44.15
N ALA A 12 68.98 -46.76 43.18
CA ALA A 12 68.75 -46.51 41.76
C ALA A 12 67.34 -46.93 41.30
N ILE A 13 66.83 -48.07 41.78
CA ILE A 13 65.48 -48.54 41.47
C ILE A 13 64.41 -47.60 42.05
N VAL A 14 64.59 -47.15 43.30
CA VAL A 14 63.67 -46.18 43.93
C VAL A 14 63.68 -44.83 43.20
N ALA A 15 64.86 -44.35 42.77
CA ALA A 15 64.97 -43.14 41.97
C ALA A 15 64.26 -43.28 40.61
N LEU A 16 64.41 -44.42 39.93
CA LEU A 16 63.75 -44.69 38.65
C LEU A 16 62.22 -44.72 38.78
N LEU A 17 61.70 -45.30 39.86
CA LEU A 17 60.25 -45.34 40.17
C LEU A 17 59.70 -43.95 40.57
N ALA A 18 60.48 -43.14 41.27
CA ALA A 18 60.09 -41.78 41.63
C ALA A 18 60.06 -40.85 40.40
N LEU A 19 61.02 -41.01 39.47
CA LEU A 19 61.10 -40.23 38.22
C LEU A 19 59.93 -40.54 37.27
N THR A 20 59.54 -41.81 37.13
CA THR A 20 58.39 -42.23 36.30
C THR A 20 57.03 -41.77 36.87
N GLY A 21 56.89 -41.72 38.21
CA GLY A 21 55.68 -41.22 38.87
C GLY A 21 55.42 -39.71 38.68
N CYS A 22 56.45 -38.89 38.49
CA CYS A 22 56.30 -37.46 38.25
C CYS A 22 55.87 -37.13 36.80
N ALA A 23 56.41 -37.86 35.82
CA ALA A 23 56.01 -37.72 34.41
C ALA A 23 54.54 -38.09 34.20
N SER A 24 54.09 -39.20 34.80
CA SER A 24 52.68 -39.65 34.72
C SER A 24 51.71 -38.71 35.43
N ARG A 25 52.07 -38.15 36.60
CA ARG A 25 51.22 -37.20 37.33
C ARG A 25 50.98 -35.90 36.57
N GLY A 26 51.98 -35.41 35.85
CA GLY A 26 51.85 -34.24 34.97
C GLY A 26 50.85 -34.48 33.84
N SER A 27 50.98 -35.60 33.13
CA SER A 27 50.06 -35.99 32.06
C SER A 27 48.64 -36.22 32.58
N VAL A 28 48.45 -36.87 33.73
CA VAL A 28 47.10 -37.08 34.31
C VAL A 28 46.43 -35.76 34.70
N ARG A 29 47.19 -34.77 35.21
CA ARG A 29 46.67 -33.43 35.49
C ARG A 29 46.30 -32.68 34.21
N GLN A 30 47.14 -32.78 33.17
CA GLN A 30 46.88 -32.19 31.86
C GLN A 30 45.63 -32.78 31.20
N LEU A 31 45.50 -34.12 31.18
CA LEU A 31 44.30 -34.81 30.74
C LEU A 31 43.06 -34.39 31.55
N GLY A 32 43.19 -34.19 32.87
CA GLY A 32 42.11 -33.68 33.71
C GLY A 32 41.65 -32.26 33.32
N SER A 33 42.59 -31.36 33.02
CA SER A 33 42.27 -30.01 32.54
C SER A 33 41.67 -30.00 31.14
N GLU A 34 42.18 -30.85 30.22
CA GLU A 34 41.64 -30.97 28.87
C GLU A 34 40.21 -31.53 28.90
N VAL A 35 39.93 -32.53 29.74
CA VAL A 35 38.57 -33.06 29.94
C VAL A 35 37.64 -32.02 30.56
N ALA A 36 38.13 -31.20 31.49
CA ALA A 36 37.33 -30.10 32.06
C ALA A 36 36.97 -29.05 30.99
N ALA A 37 37.95 -28.63 30.19
CA ALA A 37 37.73 -27.69 29.08
C ALA A 37 36.80 -28.27 28.00
N LEU A 38 36.92 -29.57 27.68
CA LEU A 38 36.05 -30.23 26.72
C LEU A 38 34.61 -30.33 27.23
N LYS A 39 34.41 -30.60 28.53
CA LYS A 39 33.08 -30.60 29.16
C LYS A 39 32.46 -29.20 29.11
N GLU A 40 33.24 -28.16 29.36
CA GLU A 40 32.78 -26.77 29.26
C GLU A 40 32.35 -26.43 27.82
N GLN A 41 33.19 -26.76 26.82
CA GLN A 41 32.83 -26.58 25.41
C GLN A 41 31.55 -27.33 25.02
N VAL A 42 31.36 -28.56 25.48
CA VAL A 42 30.13 -29.33 25.24
C VAL A 42 28.92 -28.66 25.89
N THR A 43 29.06 -28.10 27.10
CA THR A 43 27.96 -27.36 27.74
C THR A 43 27.60 -26.08 27.01
N GLU A 44 28.59 -25.34 26.49
CA GLU A 44 28.35 -24.14 25.70
C GLU A 44 27.71 -24.46 24.35
N LEU A 45 28.18 -25.51 23.66
CA LEU A 45 27.54 -25.99 22.43
C LEU A 45 26.09 -26.42 22.65
N ARG A 46 25.80 -27.12 23.76
CA ARG A 46 24.43 -27.50 24.12
C ARG A 46 23.55 -26.27 24.36
N LYS A 47 24.03 -25.27 25.10
CA LYS A 47 23.30 -24.00 25.31
C LYS A 47 23.04 -23.28 23.98
N ALA A 48 24.02 -23.22 23.10
CA ALA A 48 23.87 -22.62 21.77
C ALA A 48 22.86 -23.39 20.91
N GLN A 49 22.87 -24.72 20.99
CA GLN A 49 21.90 -25.57 20.31
C GLN A 49 20.47 -25.37 20.86
N ASP A 50 20.31 -25.27 22.18
CA ASP A 50 19.02 -24.96 22.82
C ASP A 50 18.51 -23.55 22.50
N ALA A 51 19.41 -22.58 22.28
CA ALA A 51 19.03 -21.26 21.81
C ALA A 51 18.54 -21.33 20.35
N SER A 52 19.28 -22.04 19.49
CA SER A 52 18.92 -22.21 18.08
C SER A 52 17.60 -22.96 17.90
N THR A 53 17.32 -24.01 18.69
CA THR A 53 16.03 -24.74 18.63
C THR A 53 14.85 -23.87 19.06
N ARG A 54 15.05 -22.97 20.04
CA ARG A 54 14.02 -22.00 20.46
C ARG A 54 13.75 -20.96 19.39
N GLU A 55 14.77 -20.43 18.73
CA GLU A 55 14.61 -19.53 17.59
C GLU A 55 13.89 -20.22 16.43
N LEU A 56 14.24 -21.47 16.11
CA LEU A 56 13.52 -22.26 15.11
C LEU A 56 12.05 -22.48 15.48
N ALA A 57 11.75 -22.77 16.75
CA ALA A 57 10.37 -22.91 17.21
C ALA A 57 9.57 -21.61 17.06
N LYS A 58 10.23 -20.46 17.33
CA LYS A 58 9.64 -19.14 17.16
C LYS A 58 9.35 -18.82 15.69
N THR A 59 10.31 -19.02 14.79
CA THR A 59 10.13 -18.75 13.34
C THR A 59 9.07 -19.67 12.73
N VAL A 60 9.00 -20.94 13.14
CA VAL A 60 7.92 -21.85 12.72
C VAL A 60 6.55 -21.35 13.23
N GLY A 61 6.49 -20.79 14.43
CA GLY A 61 5.28 -20.14 14.95
C GLY A 61 4.85 -18.93 14.12
N GLU A 62 5.80 -18.07 13.76
CA GLU A 62 5.56 -16.90 12.89
C GLU A 62 5.11 -17.32 11.48
N LEU A 63 5.71 -18.38 10.90
CA LEU A 63 5.28 -18.94 9.62
C LEU A 63 3.84 -19.47 9.66
N LYS A 64 3.45 -20.17 10.72
CA LYS A 64 2.06 -20.62 10.89
C LYS A 64 1.09 -19.45 11.04
N ALA A 65 1.50 -18.38 11.73
CA ALA A 65 0.69 -17.18 11.85
C ALA A 65 0.50 -16.48 10.49
N LEU A 66 1.56 -16.40 9.68
CA LEU A 66 1.53 -15.87 8.32
C LEU A 66 0.65 -16.70 7.40
N ASP A 67 0.73 -18.04 7.47
CA ASP A 67 -0.13 -18.95 6.70
C ASP A 67 -1.62 -18.74 7.03
N GLY A 68 -1.93 -18.59 8.33
CA GLY A 68 -3.29 -18.24 8.78
C GLY A 68 -3.76 -16.87 8.28
N GLN A 69 -2.86 -15.89 8.14
CA GLN A 69 -3.19 -14.59 7.54
C GLN A 69 -3.43 -14.70 6.02
N LEU A 70 -2.61 -15.48 5.32
CA LEU A 70 -2.75 -15.73 3.89
C LEU A 70 -4.08 -16.45 3.58
N ALA A 71 -4.46 -17.44 4.40
CA ALA A 71 -5.75 -18.11 4.29
C ALA A 71 -6.93 -17.14 4.49
N LYS A 72 -6.83 -16.20 5.44
CA LYS A 72 -7.85 -15.15 5.63
C LYS A 72 -7.90 -14.17 4.46
N ALA A 73 -6.75 -13.77 3.91
CA ALA A 73 -6.66 -12.86 2.77
C ALA A 73 -7.29 -13.47 1.51
N THR A 74 -6.95 -14.73 1.19
CA THR A 74 -7.52 -15.46 0.05
C THR A 74 -9.01 -15.71 0.21
N GLN A 75 -9.50 -15.96 1.43
CA GLN A 75 -10.94 -16.04 1.70
C GLN A 75 -11.65 -14.68 1.50
N GLY A 76 -10.99 -13.58 1.90
CA GLY A 76 -11.47 -12.22 1.67
C GLY A 76 -11.56 -11.90 0.17
N GLU A 77 -10.57 -12.28 -0.61
CA GLU A 77 -10.54 -12.13 -2.07
C GLU A 77 -11.71 -12.87 -2.74
N LYS A 78 -11.92 -14.15 -2.41
CA LYS A 78 -13.08 -14.93 -2.90
C LYS A 78 -14.43 -14.29 -2.52
N THR A 79 -14.53 -13.75 -1.31
CA THR A 79 -15.74 -13.06 -0.86
C THR A 79 -15.97 -11.78 -1.65
N GLY A 80 -14.89 -11.03 -1.93
CA GLY A 80 -14.91 -9.86 -2.80
C GLY A 80 -15.34 -10.20 -4.22
N GLU A 81 -14.77 -11.24 -4.83
CA GLU A 81 -15.17 -11.73 -6.17
C GLU A 81 -16.66 -12.08 -6.22
N GLN A 82 -17.18 -12.78 -5.21
CA GLN A 82 -18.61 -13.10 -5.12
C GLN A 82 -19.49 -11.84 -4.98
N GLN A 83 -19.02 -10.81 -4.28
CA GLN A 83 -19.74 -9.53 -4.18
C GLN A 83 -19.75 -8.79 -5.52
N VAL A 84 -18.62 -8.76 -6.23
CA VAL A 84 -18.52 -8.15 -7.56
C VAL A 84 -19.45 -8.86 -8.54
N ALA A 85 -19.42 -10.19 -8.60
CA ALA A 85 -20.31 -10.96 -9.48
C ALA A 85 -21.80 -10.70 -9.18
N ARG A 86 -22.18 -10.54 -7.91
CA ARG A 86 -23.56 -10.18 -7.52
C ARG A 86 -23.93 -8.75 -7.93
N LEU A 87 -22.99 -7.80 -7.84
CA LEU A 87 -23.22 -6.42 -8.26
C LEU A 87 -23.38 -6.32 -9.78
N GLU A 88 -22.56 -7.06 -10.54
CA GLU A 88 -22.67 -7.15 -12.00
C GLU A 88 -24.02 -7.75 -12.43
N ALA A 89 -24.48 -8.81 -11.77
CA ALA A 89 -25.80 -9.38 -12.05
C ALA A 89 -26.94 -8.37 -11.79
N ARG A 90 -26.89 -7.66 -10.66
CA ARG A 90 -27.89 -6.61 -10.34
C ARG A 90 -27.83 -5.45 -11.32
N LEU A 91 -26.64 -5.07 -11.79
CA LEU A 91 -26.49 -4.05 -12.82
C LEU A 91 -27.18 -4.47 -14.11
N GLY A 92 -26.97 -5.71 -14.56
CA GLY A 92 -27.67 -6.27 -15.73
C GLY A 92 -29.20 -6.22 -15.58
N GLU A 93 -29.74 -6.65 -14.44
CA GLU A 93 -31.17 -6.57 -14.15
C GLU A 93 -31.68 -5.11 -14.20
N THR A 94 -30.94 -4.17 -13.61
CA THR A 94 -31.32 -2.75 -13.64
C THR A 94 -31.26 -2.15 -15.04
N GLU A 95 -30.29 -2.54 -15.87
CA GLU A 95 -30.16 -2.09 -17.25
C GLU A 95 -31.30 -2.60 -18.13
N GLU A 96 -31.73 -3.85 -17.94
CA GLU A 96 -32.91 -4.41 -18.60
C GLU A 96 -34.19 -3.72 -18.15
N ALA A 97 -34.37 -3.49 -16.84
CA ALA A 97 -35.52 -2.76 -16.32
C ALA A 97 -35.60 -1.32 -16.87
N VAL A 98 -34.47 -0.61 -16.94
CA VAL A 98 -34.41 0.73 -17.53
C VAL A 98 -34.70 0.71 -19.03
N ARG A 99 -34.19 -0.28 -19.78
CA ARG A 99 -34.53 -0.46 -21.20
C ARG A 99 -36.02 -0.70 -21.41
N GLY A 100 -36.62 -1.59 -20.61
CA GLY A 100 -38.06 -1.86 -20.66
C GLY A 100 -38.89 -0.61 -20.38
N MET A 101 -38.53 0.13 -19.33
CA MET A 101 -39.21 1.37 -18.95
C MET A 101 -39.11 2.44 -20.04
N ARG A 102 -37.94 2.61 -20.66
CA ARG A 102 -37.77 3.51 -21.83
C ARG A 102 -38.66 3.10 -22.99
N ALA A 103 -38.71 1.81 -23.33
CA ALA A 103 -39.57 1.33 -24.41
C ALA A 103 -41.07 1.58 -24.13
N SER A 104 -41.51 1.42 -22.88
CA SER A 104 -42.88 1.76 -22.46
C SER A 104 -43.16 3.26 -22.56
N LEU A 105 -42.22 4.11 -22.13
CA LEU A 105 -42.30 5.57 -22.26
C LEU A 105 -42.39 5.99 -23.74
N ASP A 106 -41.57 5.42 -24.62
CA ASP A 106 -41.61 5.69 -26.06
C ASP A 106 -42.92 5.21 -26.72
N GLY A 107 -43.50 4.12 -26.22
CA GLY A 107 -44.82 3.64 -26.64
C GLY A 107 -45.93 4.63 -26.27
N LEU A 108 -45.96 5.04 -24.99
CA LEU A 108 -46.93 6.03 -24.49
C LEU A 108 -46.77 7.39 -25.18
N SER A 109 -45.54 7.86 -25.37
CA SER A 109 -45.25 9.12 -26.07
C SER A 109 -45.76 9.10 -27.51
N ARG A 110 -45.57 7.97 -28.23
CA ARG A 110 -46.07 7.83 -29.61
C ARG A 110 -47.58 7.85 -29.68
N GLU A 111 -48.27 7.19 -28.75
CA GLU A 111 -49.74 7.22 -28.71
C GLU A 111 -50.25 8.63 -28.37
N LEU A 112 -49.58 9.33 -27.45
CA LEU A 112 -49.92 10.72 -27.11
C LEU A 112 -49.74 11.66 -28.31
N VAL A 113 -48.64 11.53 -29.05
CA VAL A 113 -48.38 12.32 -30.27
C VAL A 113 -49.39 11.99 -31.37
N ARG A 114 -49.76 10.72 -31.54
CA ARG A 114 -50.78 10.27 -32.49
C ARG A 114 -52.16 10.87 -32.19
N GLN A 115 -52.48 11.04 -30.91
CA GLN A 115 -53.72 11.70 -30.46
C GLN A 115 -53.65 13.23 -30.53
N ALA A 116 -52.44 13.83 -30.57
CA ALA A 116 -52.23 15.26 -30.42
C ALA A 116 -51.91 16.05 -31.70
N THR A 117 -51.92 15.48 -32.91
CA THR A 117 -51.62 16.24 -34.14
C THR A 117 -52.84 16.90 -34.80
N PRO A 118 -52.92 18.25 -34.80
CA PRO A 118 -53.17 19.09 -35.98
C PRO A 118 -51.84 19.54 -36.64
N PRO A 119 -51.85 20.05 -37.88
CA PRO A 119 -50.64 20.40 -38.65
C PRO A 119 -49.86 21.59 -38.05
N PRO A 120 -48.53 21.72 -38.33
CA PRO A 120 -47.68 22.63 -37.60
C PRO A 120 -47.82 24.07 -38.11
N LEU A 121 -48.24 24.98 -37.22
CA LEU A 121 -47.96 26.41 -37.36
C LEU A 121 -46.61 26.70 -36.72
N ARG A 122 -45.78 27.37 -37.52
CA ARG A 122 -44.40 27.75 -37.24
C ARG A 122 -44.41 28.98 -36.32
N GLU A 123 -44.07 28.82 -35.04
CA GLU A 123 -43.82 29.95 -34.15
C GLU A 123 -42.52 29.85 -33.36
N LYS A 124 -41.90 31.02 -33.24
CA LYS A 124 -40.55 31.30 -32.75
C LYS A 124 -40.59 31.61 -31.24
N ARG A 125 -39.58 31.09 -30.51
CA ARG A 125 -38.85 31.72 -29.35
C ARG A 125 -39.64 31.73 -27.99
N PRO A 126 -39.04 31.83 -26.76
CA PRO A 126 -37.64 32.09 -26.31
C PRO A 126 -36.99 31.10 -25.32
N GLU A 127 -35.67 31.28 -25.16
CA GLU A 127 -34.82 30.80 -24.06
C GLU A 127 -35.20 31.38 -22.68
N ALA A 128 -35.15 30.53 -21.65
CA ALA A 128 -34.72 30.77 -20.24
C ALA A 128 -35.03 29.47 -19.45
N LYS A 129 -34.24 28.92 -18.51
CA LYS A 129 -33.31 29.49 -17.53
C LYS A 129 -32.41 28.35 -16.98
N ALA A 130 -31.20 28.74 -16.61
CA ALA A 130 -30.09 27.95 -16.07
C ALA A 130 -30.44 26.86 -15.04
N ALA A 131 -29.92 25.66 -15.29
CA ALA A 131 -29.60 24.64 -14.31
C ALA A 131 -28.06 24.50 -14.24
N GLU A 132 -27.53 24.38 -13.04
CA GLU A 132 -26.11 24.25 -12.73
C GLU A 132 -25.48 23.03 -13.45
N PRO A 133 -24.23 23.11 -13.94
CA PRO A 133 -23.63 22.02 -14.68
C PRO A 133 -23.22 20.87 -13.75
N SER A 134 -24.10 19.88 -13.63
CA SER A 134 -23.69 18.50 -13.35
C SER A 134 -22.84 18.00 -14.52
N PRO A 135 -21.67 17.38 -14.31
CA PRO A 135 -20.73 17.04 -15.39
C PRO A 135 -21.21 15.86 -16.27
N SER A 136 -22.47 15.44 -16.15
CA SER A 136 -23.02 14.32 -16.92
C SER A 136 -23.60 14.70 -18.29
N ALA A 137 -23.52 15.96 -18.71
CA ALA A 137 -24.08 16.41 -19.99
C ALA A 137 -23.19 17.44 -20.73
N ALA A 138 -21.87 17.28 -20.67
CA ALA A 138 -20.95 17.99 -21.57
C ALA A 138 -20.68 17.11 -22.80
N GLY A 139 -21.19 17.56 -23.95
CA GLY A 139 -20.68 17.35 -25.30
C GLY A 139 -20.29 15.94 -25.75
N SER A 140 -20.93 15.44 -26.82
CA SER A 140 -20.36 14.41 -27.70
C SER A 140 -19.21 14.96 -28.57
N GLY A 141 -18.36 15.81 -28.00
CA GLY A 141 -17.26 16.46 -28.70
C GLY A 141 -16.02 15.57 -28.74
N PRO A 142 -15.07 15.85 -29.66
CA PRO A 142 -13.82 15.09 -29.74
C PRO A 142 -12.98 15.13 -28.44
N ALA A 143 -13.06 16.23 -27.68
CA ALA A 143 -12.34 16.38 -26.41
C ALA A 143 -12.90 15.45 -25.33
N GLU A 144 -14.22 15.40 -25.18
CA GLU A 144 -14.91 14.55 -24.22
C GLU A 144 -14.74 13.07 -24.55
N GLN A 145 -14.72 12.71 -25.84
CA GLN A 145 -14.39 11.35 -26.29
C GLN A 145 -12.97 10.95 -25.90
N LEU A 146 -11.98 11.80 -26.16
CA LEU A 146 -10.58 11.52 -25.81
C LEU A 146 -10.40 11.36 -24.29
N TYR A 147 -11.05 12.21 -23.50
CA TYR A 147 -11.06 12.09 -22.05
C TYR A 147 -11.78 10.81 -21.56
N ALA A 148 -12.89 10.43 -22.22
CA ALA A 148 -13.62 9.20 -21.90
C ALA A 148 -12.80 7.94 -22.19
N THR A 149 -12.05 7.92 -23.31
CA THR A 149 -11.10 6.84 -23.62
C THR A 149 -10.03 6.72 -22.54
N ALA A 150 -9.39 7.85 -22.16
CA ALA A 150 -8.40 7.88 -21.10
C ALA A 150 -8.95 7.33 -19.75
N LEU A 151 -10.20 7.67 -19.41
CA LEU A 151 -10.87 7.11 -18.25
C LEU A 151 -11.15 5.61 -18.39
N ALA A 152 -11.47 5.12 -19.58
CA ALA A 152 -11.71 3.69 -19.83
C ALA A 152 -10.43 2.89 -19.59
N SER A 153 -9.28 3.31 -20.14
CA SER A 153 -7.99 2.65 -19.87
C SER A 153 -7.59 2.73 -18.40
N PHE A 154 -7.86 3.86 -17.72
CA PHE A 154 -7.63 3.95 -16.27
C PHE A 154 -8.45 2.91 -15.49
N ARG A 155 -9.74 2.76 -15.82
CA ARG A 155 -10.65 1.80 -15.18
C ARG A 155 -10.28 0.35 -15.50
N ALA A 156 -9.74 0.10 -16.69
CA ALA A 156 -9.17 -1.19 -17.08
C ALA A 156 -7.86 -1.54 -16.37
N ARG A 157 -7.36 -0.66 -15.47
CA ARG A 157 -6.07 -0.76 -14.78
C ARG A 157 -4.85 -0.68 -15.69
N GLU A 158 -5.04 -0.20 -16.91
CA GLU A 158 -3.98 0.09 -17.87
C GLU A 158 -3.36 1.46 -17.55
N HIS A 159 -2.82 1.59 -16.34
CA HIS A 159 -2.40 2.90 -15.79
C HIS A 159 -1.36 3.62 -16.65
N GLY A 160 -0.45 2.89 -17.31
CA GLY A 160 0.52 3.49 -18.24
C GLY A 160 -0.14 4.08 -19.48
N GLN A 161 -1.09 3.36 -20.06
CA GLN A 161 -1.87 3.83 -21.22
C GLN A 161 -2.73 5.02 -20.85
N ALA A 162 -3.40 4.97 -19.70
CA ALA A 162 -4.21 6.08 -19.19
C ALA A 162 -3.39 7.36 -19.03
N VAL A 163 -2.16 7.28 -18.52
CA VAL A 163 -1.26 8.43 -18.42
C VAL A 163 -0.98 9.05 -19.80
N LEU A 164 -0.69 8.22 -20.81
CA LEU A 164 -0.43 8.70 -22.17
C LEU A 164 -1.67 9.41 -22.75
N GLU A 165 -2.85 8.82 -22.60
CA GLU A 165 -4.11 9.35 -23.15
C GLU A 165 -4.57 10.63 -22.44
N PHE A 166 -4.47 10.71 -21.12
CA PHE A 166 -4.73 11.97 -20.40
C PHE A 166 -3.70 13.05 -20.75
N THR A 167 -2.43 12.68 -20.99
CA THR A 167 -1.41 13.63 -21.42
C THR A 167 -1.70 14.17 -22.81
N ASP A 168 -2.13 13.31 -23.75
CA ASP A 168 -2.58 13.73 -25.09
C ASP A 168 -3.80 14.66 -24.98
N PHE A 169 -4.77 14.33 -24.12
CA PHE A 169 -5.91 15.21 -23.85
C PHE A 169 -5.50 16.60 -23.38
N ILE A 170 -4.62 16.70 -22.38
CA ILE A 170 -4.13 17.99 -21.86
C ILE A 170 -3.37 18.76 -22.95
N THR A 171 -2.60 18.05 -23.79
CA THR A 171 -1.82 18.66 -24.88
C THR A 171 -2.70 19.21 -25.98
N ARG A 172 -3.74 18.46 -26.39
CA ARG A 172 -4.66 18.86 -27.47
C ARG A 172 -5.68 19.90 -27.03
N TYR A 173 -6.11 19.84 -25.77
CA TYR A 173 -7.18 20.67 -25.23
C TYR A 173 -6.78 21.40 -23.94
N PRO A 174 -5.70 22.22 -23.94
CA PRO A 174 -5.08 22.77 -22.73
C PRO A 174 -5.97 23.77 -21.97
N GLN A 175 -7.02 24.30 -22.59
CA GLN A 175 -7.99 25.21 -21.97
C GLN A 175 -9.30 24.52 -21.60
N HIS A 176 -9.42 23.20 -21.80
CA HIS A 176 -10.67 22.49 -21.54
C HIS A 176 -10.96 22.44 -20.04
N PRO A 177 -12.23 22.57 -19.60
CA PRO A 177 -12.60 22.50 -18.18
C PRO A 177 -12.17 21.22 -17.46
N LEU A 178 -11.94 20.12 -18.21
CA LEU A 178 -11.50 18.83 -17.68
C LEU A 178 -9.98 18.69 -17.55
N VAL A 179 -9.16 19.68 -17.94
CA VAL A 179 -7.68 19.59 -17.84
C VAL A 179 -7.23 19.31 -16.42
N ALA A 180 -7.79 20.01 -15.44
CA ALA A 180 -7.50 19.78 -14.03
C ALA A 180 -7.88 18.35 -13.58
N ASN A 181 -8.99 17.81 -14.09
CA ASN A 181 -9.40 16.44 -13.81
C ASN A 181 -8.47 15.41 -14.47
N ALA A 182 -8.10 15.61 -15.72
CA ALA A 182 -7.16 14.74 -16.45
C ALA A 182 -5.80 14.71 -15.72
N GLN A 183 -5.30 15.87 -15.31
CA GLN A 183 -4.06 15.98 -14.55
C GLN A 183 -4.12 15.24 -13.21
N PHE A 184 -5.28 15.30 -12.53
CA PHE A 184 -5.52 14.53 -11.32
C PHE A 184 -5.53 13.01 -11.58
N TRP A 185 -6.12 12.55 -12.68
CA TRP A 185 -6.14 11.13 -13.03
C TRP A 185 -4.76 10.58 -13.41
N ILE A 186 -3.90 11.39 -14.05
CA ILE A 186 -2.49 11.04 -14.25
C ILE A 186 -1.81 10.77 -12.90
N ALA A 187 -2.03 11.64 -11.92
CA ALA A 187 -1.48 11.47 -10.58
C ALA A 187 -2.03 10.22 -9.86
N GLU A 188 -3.33 9.94 -9.99
CA GLU A 188 -3.94 8.70 -9.47
C GLU A 188 -3.36 7.45 -10.13
N ALA A 189 -3.06 7.50 -11.44
CA ALA A 189 -2.48 6.37 -12.16
C ALA A 189 -1.09 6.03 -11.62
N TYR A 190 -0.23 7.04 -11.44
CA TYR A 190 1.07 6.86 -10.80
C TYR A 190 0.94 6.39 -9.35
N TYR A 191 -0.03 6.92 -8.60
CA TYR A 191 -0.27 6.52 -7.21
C TYR A 191 -0.63 5.02 -7.12
N LEU A 192 -1.49 4.52 -8.02
CA LEU A 192 -1.88 3.12 -8.08
C LEU A 192 -0.73 2.20 -8.49
N GLN A 193 0.18 2.70 -9.33
CA GLN A 193 1.45 2.03 -9.64
C GLN A 193 2.49 2.09 -8.51
N ARG A 194 2.18 2.78 -7.40
CA ARG A 194 3.08 3.06 -6.27
C ARG A 194 4.29 3.92 -6.63
N ASP A 195 4.27 4.59 -7.77
CA ASP A 195 5.24 5.64 -8.08
C ASP A 195 4.81 6.94 -7.39
N TYR A 196 5.01 6.98 -6.07
CA TYR A 196 4.59 8.11 -5.25
C TYR A 196 5.37 9.39 -5.55
N ARG A 197 6.57 9.30 -6.17
CA ARG A 197 7.33 10.48 -6.57
C ARG A 197 6.70 11.15 -7.77
N GLN A 198 6.37 10.38 -8.81
CA GLN A 198 5.66 10.92 -9.97
C GLN A 198 4.25 11.37 -9.57
N ALA A 199 3.52 10.57 -8.79
CA ALA A 199 2.20 10.95 -8.31
C ALA A 199 2.21 12.30 -7.56
N LEU A 200 3.17 12.50 -6.66
CA LEU A 200 3.35 13.75 -5.93
C LEU A 200 3.50 14.94 -6.89
N ALA A 201 4.43 14.85 -7.85
CA ALA A 201 4.66 15.91 -8.82
C ALA A 201 3.41 16.24 -9.66
N GLU A 202 2.65 15.22 -10.06
CA GLU A 202 1.42 15.42 -10.85
C GLU A 202 0.27 16.00 -10.02
N TYR A 203 0.13 15.64 -8.74
CA TYR A 203 -0.84 16.30 -7.84
C TYR A 203 -0.44 17.75 -7.54
N GLU A 204 0.85 18.04 -7.37
CA GLU A 204 1.36 19.42 -7.18
C GLU A 204 0.98 20.30 -8.39
N LYS A 205 1.06 19.78 -9.62
CA LYS A 205 0.57 20.50 -10.81
C LYS A 205 -0.94 20.81 -10.74
N VAL A 206 -1.77 19.94 -10.15
CA VAL A 206 -3.19 20.23 -9.94
C VAL A 206 -3.35 21.41 -8.98
N ALA A 207 -2.62 21.42 -7.86
CA ALA A 207 -2.70 22.47 -6.86
C ALA A 207 -2.17 23.83 -7.37
N GLU A 208 -1.07 23.83 -8.13
CA GLU A 208 -0.40 25.04 -8.60
C GLU A 208 -1.03 25.62 -9.86
N ARG A 209 -1.23 24.79 -10.89
CA ARG A 209 -1.65 25.25 -12.22
C ARG A 209 -3.16 25.33 -12.37
N ASN A 210 -3.89 24.59 -11.54
CA ASN A 210 -5.35 24.50 -11.58
C ASN A 210 -5.97 24.95 -10.26
N SER A 211 -5.42 26.00 -9.64
CA SER A 211 -5.76 26.48 -8.29
C SER A 211 -7.25 26.87 -8.08
N LYS A 212 -8.00 27.11 -9.17
CA LYS A 212 -9.45 27.38 -9.15
C LYS A 212 -10.32 26.13 -9.32
N SER A 213 -9.71 24.97 -9.59
CA SER A 213 -10.44 23.72 -9.80
C SER A 213 -11.01 23.19 -8.48
N GLY A 214 -12.22 22.61 -8.53
CA GLY A 214 -12.78 21.85 -7.42
C GLY A 214 -11.95 20.62 -7.00
N LYS A 215 -10.90 20.26 -7.76
CA LYS A 215 -9.97 19.17 -7.45
C LYS A 215 -8.81 19.52 -6.54
N VAL A 216 -8.59 20.80 -6.25
CA VAL A 216 -7.46 21.21 -5.39
C VAL A 216 -7.53 20.60 -3.99
N PRO A 217 -8.69 20.53 -3.30
CA PRO A 217 -8.76 19.90 -1.98
C PRO A 217 -8.37 18.42 -2.01
N ASP A 218 -8.86 17.67 -3.02
CA ASP A 218 -8.55 16.26 -3.22
C ASP A 218 -7.06 16.06 -3.53
N ALA A 219 -6.48 16.94 -4.35
CA ALA A 219 -5.05 16.89 -4.70
C ALA A 219 -4.18 17.13 -3.46
N LEU A 220 -4.49 18.12 -2.62
CA LEU A 220 -3.75 18.37 -1.37
C LEU A 220 -3.81 17.19 -0.40
N LEU A 221 -4.96 16.53 -0.30
CA LEU A 221 -5.09 15.31 0.51
C LEU A 221 -4.13 14.23 -0.01
N LYS A 222 -4.13 14.01 -1.33
CA LYS A 222 -3.31 13.00 -2.02
C LYS A 222 -1.81 13.33 -1.98
N ILE A 223 -1.42 14.59 -2.06
CA ILE A 223 -0.04 15.05 -1.84
C ILE A 223 0.46 14.58 -0.47
N GLY A 224 -0.32 14.83 0.60
CA GLY A 224 0.06 14.35 1.94
C GLY A 224 0.13 12.82 2.04
N LEU A 225 -0.73 12.09 1.33
CA LEU A 225 -0.65 10.63 1.26
C LEU A 225 0.61 10.15 0.54
N CYS A 226 1.00 10.78 -0.56
CA CYS A 226 2.24 10.51 -1.28
C CYS A 226 3.47 10.80 -0.40
N LEU A 227 3.51 11.96 0.25
CA LEU A 227 4.59 12.34 1.17
C LEU A 227 4.75 11.34 2.31
N ARG A 228 3.65 10.88 2.90
CA ARG A 228 3.69 9.83 3.92
C ARG A 228 4.23 8.51 3.37
N ALA A 229 3.82 8.12 2.15
CA ALA A 229 4.33 6.90 1.50
C ALA A 229 5.83 7.01 1.15
N LEU A 230 6.31 8.23 0.91
CA LEU A 230 7.73 8.58 0.70
C LEU A 230 8.51 8.76 2.01
N ASN A 231 7.94 8.37 3.15
CA ASN A 231 8.54 8.48 4.48
C ASN A 231 8.83 9.92 4.93
N ASP A 232 8.01 10.88 4.47
CA ASP A 232 8.03 12.29 4.88
C ASP A 232 6.72 12.69 5.59
N PRO A 233 6.48 12.18 6.81
CA PRO A 233 5.25 12.45 7.57
C PRO A 233 5.17 13.89 8.08
N ALA A 234 6.29 14.61 8.15
CA ALA A 234 6.33 16.01 8.58
C ALA A 234 5.67 16.89 7.52
N ARG A 235 6.16 16.84 6.27
CA ARG A 235 5.55 17.57 5.16
C ARG A 235 4.12 17.10 4.89
N ALA A 236 3.84 15.81 5.02
CA ALA A 236 2.47 15.31 4.89
C ALA A 236 1.49 15.99 5.86
N ARG A 237 1.91 16.16 7.13
CA ARG A 237 1.10 16.82 8.15
C ARG A 237 0.90 18.30 7.83
N GLU A 238 1.95 19.00 7.40
CA GLU A 238 1.87 20.40 6.99
C GLU A 238 0.88 20.60 5.84
N THR A 239 0.97 19.76 4.81
CA THR A 239 0.02 19.79 3.67
C THR A 239 -1.43 19.57 4.13
N TRP A 240 -1.67 18.59 5.00
CA TRP A 240 -3.02 18.34 5.52
C TRP A 240 -3.51 19.47 6.42
N GLN A 241 -2.64 20.11 7.19
CA GLN A 241 -2.99 21.30 7.98
C GLN A 241 -3.39 22.46 7.07
N GLN A 242 -2.63 22.70 6.00
CA GLN A 242 -2.98 23.71 4.98
C GLN A 242 -4.33 23.39 4.34
N LEU A 243 -4.58 22.14 3.94
CA LEU A 243 -5.87 21.71 3.39
C LEU A 243 -7.03 22.02 4.35
N VAL A 244 -6.88 21.74 5.64
CA VAL A 244 -7.91 22.01 6.65
C VAL A 244 -8.12 23.51 6.87
N GLN A 245 -7.08 24.33 6.73
CA GLN A 245 -7.17 25.78 6.86
C GLN A 245 -7.82 26.44 5.64
N VAL A 246 -7.44 26.02 4.43
CA VAL A 246 -7.86 26.65 3.17
C VAL A 246 -9.21 26.12 2.71
N TYR A 247 -9.52 24.85 2.94
CA TYR A 247 -10.76 24.19 2.49
C TYR A 247 -11.50 23.48 3.63
N PRO A 248 -11.85 24.18 4.73
CA PRO A 248 -12.34 23.58 5.97
C PRO A 248 -13.59 22.71 5.83
N ASP A 249 -14.45 23.00 4.85
CA ASP A 249 -15.74 22.33 4.65
C ASP A 249 -15.65 21.16 3.66
N SER A 250 -14.50 20.98 2.99
CA SER A 250 -14.31 19.92 2.01
C SER A 250 -14.26 18.53 2.65
N ASP A 251 -14.72 17.52 1.92
CA ASP A 251 -14.57 16.11 2.28
C ASP A 251 -13.11 15.73 2.52
N ALA A 252 -12.22 16.25 1.68
CA ALA A 252 -10.79 16.11 1.80
C ALA A 252 -10.26 16.65 3.14
N ALA A 253 -10.72 17.83 3.59
CA ALA A 253 -10.35 18.36 4.90
C ALA A 253 -10.86 17.52 6.06
N ARG A 254 -12.07 16.94 5.96
CA ARG A 254 -12.56 15.99 6.99
C ARG A 254 -11.64 14.76 7.10
N GLN A 255 -11.22 14.20 5.97
CA GLN A 255 -10.26 13.08 5.96
C GLN A 255 -8.89 13.50 6.51
N ALA A 256 -8.40 14.66 6.11
CA ALA A 256 -7.13 15.22 6.56
C ALA A 256 -7.08 15.41 8.10
N ARG A 257 -8.17 15.88 8.73
CA ARG A 257 -8.28 15.98 10.20
C ARG A 257 -8.03 14.64 10.88
N THR A 258 -8.64 13.56 10.37
CA THR A 258 -8.43 12.20 10.89
C THR A 258 -6.97 11.76 10.71
N LEU A 259 -6.36 12.05 9.57
CA LEU A 259 -4.96 11.69 9.27
C LEU A 259 -3.94 12.43 10.16
N ILE A 260 -4.21 13.70 10.49
CA ILE A 260 -3.40 14.49 11.43
C ILE A 260 -3.54 13.95 12.86
N GLY A 261 -4.75 13.57 13.26
CA GLY A 261 -5.09 13.08 14.59
C GLY A 261 -4.61 11.64 14.89
N ALA A 262 -4.38 10.81 13.88
CA ALA A 262 -4.03 9.40 14.02
C ALA A 262 -2.65 9.10 14.68
N ARG A 263 -1.90 10.11 15.14
CA ARG A 263 -0.71 9.93 15.98
C ARG A 263 -0.35 11.22 16.70
N ALA A 264 -1.04 11.51 17.80
CA ALA A 264 -0.56 12.43 18.82
C ALA A 264 -0.08 11.60 20.02
N VAL A 265 1.12 11.02 19.92
CA VAL A 265 1.88 10.69 21.14
C VAL A 265 2.45 12.01 21.63
N PRO A 266 2.05 12.55 22.79
CA PRO A 266 2.61 13.78 23.29
C PRO A 266 4.10 13.54 23.58
N VAL A 267 4.97 14.23 22.83
CA VAL A 267 6.37 14.37 23.22
C VAL A 267 6.37 15.24 24.46
N ARG A 268 6.42 14.59 25.64
CA ARG A 268 6.67 15.26 26.91
C ARG A 268 8.03 15.95 26.79
N ARG A 269 8.02 17.27 26.57
CA ARG A 269 9.23 18.08 26.76
C ARG A 269 9.53 18.06 28.26
N ALA A 270 10.53 17.28 28.65
CA ALA A 270 11.13 17.38 29.97
C ALA A 270 11.69 18.81 30.10
N ARG A 271 11.30 19.49 31.17
CA ARG A 271 11.90 20.74 31.61
C ARG A 271 13.21 20.44 32.32
#